data_AF-G2YBS5-F1
#
_entry.id   AF-G2YBS5-F1
#
_cell.length_a   1.000
_cell.length_b   1.000
_cell.length_c   1.000
_cell.angle_alpha   90.00
_cell.angle_beta   90.00
_cell.angle_gamma   90.00
#
_symmetry.space_group_name_H-M   'P 1'
#
loop_
_entity.id
_entity.type
_entity.pdbx_description
1 polymer ?
#
loop_
_entity_poly.entity_id
_entity_poly.type
_entity_poly.pdbx_seq_one_letter_code
_entity_poly.pdbx_strand_id
1 'polypeptide(L)'
;MDTSLKKSSSDHKMEAEERNSKISIATDDVDKASPNTIQLFLQKALQSPLNTGEIPASLFSPISDINQIVIPHNSPVPWPTLKSNGRNNILLYPGSFNPPHQGHLATIRYFSERREQLGITTMFLFVDPGSMVKSKKKKWGDIILPQNLRYELFYKVPEISQLVASGWIQLLVGDMDNHIKVLRTTTDLISEAGYAVKLVGLLGGDKLTVETAPHLHPGNLQEWGPVDEFLIINARRPVDFFDPKTENVPRDLPGCTKWKRGMDKCDDKEENIDNEAGFLWTCQALIVPGKPIIQFRASQNSASNGVSSTKIRQIMTEALDQELMEGLKDKVISVELLVEWLIIQRNKNRESSDDKAFL
;
A
#
# COMPACT_ATOMS: atom_id res chain seq x y z
N MET A 1 -17.24 67.71 -67.16
CA MET A 1 -16.89 67.59 -65.74
C MET A 1 -16.43 66.15 -65.54
N ASP A 2 -15.17 65.76 -65.38
CA ASP A 2 -13.82 66.33 -65.50
C ASP A 2 -12.96 65.03 -65.55
N THR A 3 -12.13 64.79 -66.58
CA THR A 3 -10.66 64.97 -66.57
C THR A 3 -9.99 64.74 -65.19
N SER A 4 -8.84 64.11 -65.00
CA SER A 4 -7.82 63.45 -65.82
C SER A 4 -6.60 63.26 -64.89
N LEU A 5 -5.84 62.16 -65.07
CA LEU A 5 -4.37 62.02 -64.92
C LEU A 5 -3.63 62.44 -63.62
N LYS A 6 -2.76 61.55 -63.09
CA LYS A 6 -1.28 61.58 -63.33
C LYS A 6 -0.48 60.41 -62.70
N LYS A 7 0.49 59.91 -63.50
CA LYS A 7 1.73 59.13 -63.17
C LYS A 7 2.69 59.97 -62.29
N SER A 8 3.80 59.54 -61.69
CA SER A 8 4.98 58.66 -62.00
C SER A 8 5.79 58.49 -60.67
N SER A 9 6.91 57.77 -60.48
CA SER A 9 7.98 57.21 -61.32
C SER A 9 8.74 56.09 -60.58
N SER A 10 9.66 55.45 -61.32
CA SER A 10 10.67 54.47 -60.90
C SER A 10 11.77 55.05 -60.00
N ASP A 11 12.50 54.19 -59.27
CA ASP A 11 13.91 53.88 -59.59
C ASP A 11 14.50 52.77 -58.69
N HIS A 12 15.27 51.88 -59.33
CA HIS A 12 16.10 50.85 -58.71
C HIS A 12 17.37 51.48 -58.11
N LYS A 13 17.79 51.01 -56.93
CA LYS A 13 19.21 51.02 -56.53
C LYS A 13 19.51 49.85 -55.59
N MET A 14 20.41 48.98 -56.04
CA MET A 14 21.14 48.04 -55.18
C MET A 14 22.15 48.83 -54.34
N GLU A 15 22.29 48.49 -53.05
CA GLU A 15 23.52 47.99 -52.42
C GLU A 15 23.44 48.00 -50.89
N ALA A 16 24.31 47.17 -50.31
CA ALA A 16 24.83 47.14 -48.95
C ALA A 16 24.03 46.40 -47.87
N GLU A 17 24.59 45.22 -47.56
CA GLU A 17 24.46 44.50 -46.30
C GLU A 17 24.65 45.43 -45.09
N GLU A 18 23.76 45.30 -44.11
CA GLU A 18 24.15 45.54 -42.72
C GLU A 18 23.46 44.52 -41.81
N ARG A 19 24.28 43.60 -41.28
CA ARG A 19 23.92 42.66 -40.22
C ARG A 19 23.41 43.45 -39.02
N ASN A 20 22.19 43.15 -38.60
CA ASN A 20 21.81 43.31 -37.19
C ASN A 20 21.13 42.04 -36.70
N SER A 21 21.87 41.36 -35.84
CA SER A 21 21.51 40.15 -35.11
C SER A 21 20.25 40.37 -34.26
N LYS A 22 19.11 39.89 -34.73
CA LYS A 22 18.03 39.48 -33.84
C LYS A 22 18.26 38.02 -33.50
N ILE A 23 18.84 37.82 -32.32
CA ILE A 23 18.78 36.57 -31.57
C ILE A 23 17.30 36.17 -31.52
N SER A 24 16.93 35.17 -32.33
CA SER A 24 15.71 34.43 -32.11
C SER A 24 15.89 33.71 -30.78
N ILE A 25 15.26 34.22 -29.73
CA ILE A 25 14.95 33.41 -28.56
C ILE A 25 13.96 32.38 -29.07
N ALA A 26 14.49 31.24 -29.51
CA ALA A 26 13.73 30.02 -29.65
C ALA A 26 13.17 29.76 -28.24
N THR A 27 11.86 29.92 -28.11
CA THR A 27 11.12 29.34 -27.00
C THR A 27 11.21 27.83 -27.18
N ASP A 28 12.28 27.25 -26.66
CA ASP A 28 12.32 25.84 -26.27
C ASP A 28 11.41 25.69 -25.04
N ASP A 29 10.11 25.80 -25.27
CA ASP A 29 9.07 25.34 -24.36
C ASP A 29 8.44 24.09 -25.01
N VAL A 30 9.30 23.09 -25.21
CA VAL A 30 8.86 21.71 -25.41
C VAL A 30 8.65 21.16 -24.01
N ASP A 31 7.39 21.18 -23.57
CA ASP A 31 6.80 20.35 -22.54
C ASP A 31 7.81 19.56 -21.69
N LYS A 32 8.32 20.19 -20.62
CA LYS A 32 8.74 19.41 -19.45
C LYS A 32 7.48 18.78 -18.87
N ALA A 33 7.06 17.64 -19.42
CA ALA A 33 5.99 16.85 -18.89
C ALA A 33 6.20 16.71 -17.38
N SER A 34 5.27 17.25 -16.60
CA SER A 34 5.25 17.14 -15.15
C SER A 34 5.54 15.69 -14.78
N PRO A 35 6.46 15.39 -13.84
CA PRO A 35 6.76 14.00 -13.53
C PRO A 35 5.48 13.35 -13.01
N ASN A 36 5.03 12.32 -13.72
CA ASN A 36 3.73 11.69 -13.56
C ASN A 36 3.82 10.41 -12.72
N THR A 37 4.86 10.24 -11.91
CA THR A 37 5.05 9.05 -11.06
C THR A 37 4.82 9.38 -9.59
N ILE A 38 4.30 8.40 -8.83
CA ILE A 38 4.09 8.55 -7.39
C ILE A 38 5.37 8.90 -6.64
N GLN A 39 6.53 8.44 -7.13
CA GLN A 39 7.83 8.62 -6.49
C GLN A 39 8.13 10.09 -6.17
N LEU A 40 7.89 11.00 -7.11
CA LEU A 40 8.17 12.42 -6.93
C LEU A 40 7.35 13.00 -5.77
N PHE A 41 6.05 12.73 -5.77
CA PHE A 41 5.11 13.24 -4.77
C PHE A 41 5.42 12.67 -3.38
N LEU A 42 5.74 11.37 -3.32
CA LEU A 42 6.15 10.72 -2.09
C LEU A 42 7.46 11.31 -1.55
N GLN A 43 8.47 11.55 -2.39
CA GLN A 43 9.73 12.16 -1.97
C GLN A 43 9.52 13.57 -1.41
N LYS A 44 8.69 14.39 -2.06
CA LYS A 44 8.30 15.71 -1.56
C LYS A 44 7.60 15.62 -0.20
N ALA A 45 6.68 14.66 -0.03
CA ALA A 45 5.98 14.46 1.23
C ALA A 45 6.92 13.98 2.36
N LEU A 46 7.87 13.08 2.06
CA LEU A 46 8.86 12.60 3.01
C LEU A 46 9.83 13.70 3.47
N GLN A 47 10.14 14.65 2.59
CA GLN A 47 10.98 15.82 2.87
C GLN A 47 10.19 16.99 3.47
N SER A 48 8.87 16.85 3.62
CA SER A 48 8.01 17.90 4.15
C SER A 48 8.32 18.17 5.64
N PRO A 49 8.25 19.43 6.08
CA PRO A 49 8.30 19.79 7.51
C PRO A 49 7.17 19.17 8.35
N LEU A 50 6.18 18.52 7.75
CA LEU A 50 5.12 17.79 8.46
C LEU A 50 5.55 16.38 8.91
N ASN A 51 6.65 15.85 8.37
CA ASN A 51 7.22 14.57 8.75
C ASN A 51 8.03 14.69 10.05
N THR A 52 7.38 15.18 11.11
CA THR A 52 7.98 15.50 12.40
C THR A 52 7.42 14.58 13.47
N GLY A 53 8.14 13.48 13.73
CA GLY A 53 7.91 12.62 14.87
C GLY A 53 9.24 12.13 15.45
N GLU A 54 9.18 11.46 16.60
CA GLU A 54 10.37 10.82 17.20
C GLU A 54 11.03 9.84 16.22
N ILE A 55 10.21 9.18 15.39
CA ILE A 55 10.65 8.32 14.29
C ILE A 55 9.95 8.78 13.01
N PRO A 56 10.57 9.71 12.24
CA PRO A 56 10.01 10.18 10.98
C PRO A 56 9.73 9.04 10.02
N ALA A 57 8.69 9.20 9.20
CA ALA A 57 8.39 8.24 8.15
C ALA A 57 9.51 8.23 7.10
N SER A 58 9.96 7.04 6.71
CA SER A 58 10.99 6.86 5.67
C SER A 58 10.81 5.53 4.96
N LEU A 59 11.42 5.35 3.79
CA LEU A 59 11.40 4.06 3.10
C LEU A 59 12.38 3.10 3.77
N PHE A 60 11.93 1.87 4.02
CA PHE A 60 12.76 0.80 4.56
C PHE A 60 13.96 0.55 3.66
N SER A 61 15.14 0.57 4.25
CA SER A 61 16.39 0.15 3.60
C SER A 61 16.75 -1.24 4.12
N PRO A 62 16.78 -2.27 3.25
CA PRO A 62 17.14 -3.63 3.64
C PRO A 62 18.52 -3.68 4.26
N ILE A 63 18.71 -4.57 5.24
CA ILE A 63 20.04 -4.81 5.79
C ILE A 63 20.84 -5.49 4.68
N SER A 64 21.94 -4.86 4.24
CA SER A 64 22.78 -5.44 3.18
C SER A 64 23.40 -6.73 3.67
N ASP A 65 23.04 -7.86 3.05
CA ASP A 65 23.83 -9.08 3.19
C ASP A 65 25.19 -8.80 2.55
N ILE A 66 26.27 -8.88 3.32
CA ILE A 66 27.65 -8.63 2.87
C ILE A 66 28.07 -9.53 1.69
N ASN A 67 27.26 -10.51 1.27
CA ASN A 67 27.61 -11.50 0.25
C ASN A 67 26.53 -11.81 -0.82
N GLN A 68 25.52 -10.96 -1.03
CA GLN A 68 24.65 -11.15 -2.20
C GLN A 68 25.12 -10.26 -3.34
N ILE A 69 25.49 -10.92 -4.44
CA ILE A 69 25.84 -10.32 -5.73
C ILE A 69 24.81 -9.23 -6.03
N VAL A 70 25.27 -7.97 -5.91
CA VAL A 70 24.56 -6.82 -6.42
C VAL A 70 24.48 -7.04 -7.92
N ILE A 71 23.36 -7.59 -8.40
CA ILE A 71 23.00 -7.37 -9.80
C ILE A 71 22.80 -5.85 -9.88
N PRO A 72 23.65 -5.11 -10.60
CA PRO A 72 23.41 -3.71 -10.81
C PRO A 72 22.16 -3.67 -11.69
N HIS A 73 21.00 -3.42 -11.10
CA HIS A 73 19.81 -3.07 -11.85
C HIS A 73 20.02 -1.66 -12.42
N ASN A 74 20.87 -1.57 -13.45
CA ASN A 74 21.18 -0.37 -14.24
C ASN A 74 20.06 -0.01 -15.24
N SER A 75 18.85 -0.52 -15.03
CA SER A 75 17.66 0.00 -15.70
C SER A 75 16.76 0.60 -14.64
N PRO A 76 16.48 1.92 -14.66
CA PRO A 76 15.48 2.50 -13.79
C PRO A 76 14.15 1.86 -14.14
N VAL A 77 13.70 0.88 -13.35
CA VAL A 77 12.34 0.36 -13.49
C VAL A 77 11.43 1.53 -13.13
N PRO A 78 10.63 2.04 -14.08
CA PRO A 78 9.86 3.24 -13.84
C PRO A 78 8.79 2.91 -12.79
N TRP A 79 8.79 3.68 -11.70
CA TRP A 79 7.73 3.63 -10.72
C TRP A 79 6.35 3.79 -11.39
N PRO A 80 5.27 3.30 -10.76
CA PRO A 80 3.93 3.39 -11.32
C PRO A 80 3.57 4.81 -11.74
N THR A 81 3.12 4.93 -12.98
CA THR A 81 2.67 6.19 -13.58
C THR A 81 1.21 6.47 -13.22
N LEU A 82 0.92 7.72 -12.90
CA LEU A 82 -0.41 8.21 -12.62
C LEU A 82 -1.24 8.27 -13.91
N LYS A 83 -2.44 7.69 -13.86
CA LYS A 83 -3.41 7.68 -14.95
C LYS A 83 -4.17 9.01 -14.93
N SER A 84 -4.04 9.84 -15.97
CA SER A 84 -4.70 11.15 -16.08
C SER A 84 -6.24 11.04 -16.09
N ASN A 85 -6.78 10.02 -16.75
CA ASN A 85 -8.22 9.76 -16.86
C ASN A 85 -8.66 8.53 -16.05
N GLY A 86 -7.92 8.17 -14.99
CA GLY A 86 -8.15 6.95 -14.21
C GLY A 86 -8.10 7.16 -12.70
N ARG A 87 -8.47 6.12 -11.96
CA ARG A 87 -8.29 6.08 -10.50
C ARG A 87 -6.82 5.81 -10.19
N ASN A 88 -6.26 6.56 -9.25
CA ASN A 88 -4.90 6.35 -8.74
C ASN A 88 -4.93 6.02 -7.25
N ASN A 89 -5.53 4.90 -6.86
CA ASN A 89 -5.68 4.59 -5.44
C ASN A 89 -4.31 4.21 -4.83
N ILE A 90 -3.96 4.86 -3.72
CA ILE A 90 -2.85 4.50 -2.85
C ILE A 90 -3.40 3.60 -1.76
N LEU A 91 -3.00 2.32 -1.75
CA LEU A 91 -3.50 1.34 -0.80
C LEU A 91 -2.58 1.25 0.42
N LEU A 92 -3.08 1.60 1.60
CA LEU A 92 -2.40 1.33 2.87
C LEU A 92 -2.76 -0.08 3.35
N TYR A 93 -1.77 -0.96 3.47
CA TYR A 93 -1.91 -2.30 4.05
C TYR A 93 -1.19 -2.38 5.41
N PRO A 94 -1.90 -2.10 6.51
CA PRO A 94 -1.28 -2.11 7.82
C PRO A 94 -1.50 -3.43 8.55
N GLY A 95 -0.61 -3.75 9.49
CA GLY A 95 -0.76 -4.92 10.33
C GLY A 95 0.34 -5.12 11.36
N SER A 96 0.06 -5.97 12.34
CA SER A 96 1.07 -6.34 13.34
C SER A 96 2.14 -7.26 12.79
N PHE A 97 1.80 -8.09 11.78
CA PHE A 97 2.73 -8.98 11.08
C PHE A 97 3.72 -9.69 12.02
N ASN A 98 3.24 -10.26 13.12
CA ASN A 98 4.08 -10.86 14.17
C ASN A 98 3.78 -12.36 14.30
N PRO A 99 4.37 -13.22 13.45
CA PRO A 99 5.21 -12.91 12.28
C PRO A 99 4.38 -12.63 11.00
N PRO A 100 4.98 -12.08 9.93
CA PRO A 100 4.37 -12.16 8.61
C PRO A 100 4.31 -13.62 8.14
N HIS A 101 3.36 -13.94 7.27
CA HIS A 101 3.00 -15.33 6.99
C HIS A 101 2.32 -15.47 5.62
N GLN A 102 2.16 -16.70 5.15
CA GLN A 102 1.64 -16.99 3.80
C GLN A 102 0.27 -16.36 3.55
N GLY A 103 -0.58 -16.23 4.58
CA GLY A 103 -1.84 -15.47 4.46
C GLY A 103 -1.66 -14.00 4.04
N HIS A 104 -0.64 -13.31 4.55
CA HIS A 104 -0.33 -11.92 4.17
C HIS A 104 0.23 -11.84 2.76
N LEU A 105 1.15 -12.75 2.39
CA LEU A 105 1.70 -12.84 1.04
C LEU A 105 0.61 -13.11 0.01
N ALA A 106 -0.32 -14.02 0.31
CA ALA A 106 -1.45 -14.29 -0.58
C ALA A 106 -2.40 -13.09 -0.75
N THR A 107 -2.54 -12.23 0.28
CA THR A 107 -3.25 -10.95 0.15
C THR A 107 -2.51 -10.00 -0.78
N ILE A 108 -1.19 -9.87 -0.63
CA ILE A 108 -0.36 -9.02 -1.49
C ILE A 108 -0.45 -9.49 -2.96
N ARG A 109 -0.34 -10.80 -3.20
CA ARG A 109 -0.53 -11.44 -4.52
C ARG A 109 -1.87 -11.06 -5.14
N TYR A 110 -2.95 -11.27 -4.40
CA TYR A 110 -4.30 -10.97 -4.85
C TYR A 110 -4.43 -9.53 -5.36
N PHE A 111 -3.91 -8.56 -4.60
CA PHE A 111 -3.94 -7.15 -4.98
C PHE A 111 -2.99 -6.81 -6.13
N SER A 112 -1.81 -7.43 -6.18
CA SER A 112 -0.85 -7.24 -7.28
C SER A 112 -1.43 -7.71 -8.62
N GLU A 113 -2.02 -8.91 -8.65
CA GLU A 113 -2.64 -9.51 -9.83
C GLU A 113 -3.86 -8.71 -10.32
N ARG A 114 -4.61 -8.09 -9.40
CA ARG A 114 -5.89 -7.39 -9.69
C ARG A 114 -5.77 -5.87 -9.60
N ARG A 115 -4.55 -5.33 -9.55
CA ARG A 115 -4.30 -3.90 -9.33
C ARG A 115 -5.00 -2.97 -10.32
N GLU A 116 -5.04 -3.37 -11.59
CA GLU A 116 -5.74 -2.66 -12.67
C GLU A 116 -7.25 -2.58 -12.40
N GLN A 117 -7.88 -3.72 -12.10
CA GLN A 117 -9.32 -3.82 -11.81
C GLN A 117 -9.71 -3.03 -10.57
N LEU A 118 -8.83 -3.02 -9.56
CA LEU A 118 -9.03 -2.33 -8.29
C LEU A 118 -8.62 -0.84 -8.35
N GLY A 119 -8.05 -0.38 -9.47
CA GLY A 119 -7.58 0.99 -9.64
C GLY A 119 -6.48 1.38 -8.65
N ILE A 120 -5.68 0.42 -8.18
CA ILE A 120 -4.58 0.66 -7.24
C ILE A 120 -3.34 1.02 -8.06
N THR A 121 -2.63 2.08 -7.67
CA THR A 121 -1.38 2.54 -8.33
C THR A 121 -0.15 2.23 -7.49
N THR A 122 -0.29 2.11 -6.17
CA THR A 122 0.77 1.60 -5.30
C THR A 122 0.17 1.06 -4.00
N MET A 123 0.88 0.15 -3.34
CA MET A 123 0.58 -0.34 -2.00
C MET A 123 1.67 0.09 -1.02
N PHE A 124 1.29 0.60 0.14
CA PHE A 124 2.18 0.87 1.27
C PHE A 124 1.95 -0.19 2.35
N LEU A 125 2.98 -0.98 2.64
CA LEU A 125 2.93 -1.94 3.74
C LEU A 125 3.38 -1.25 5.03
N PHE A 126 2.52 -1.26 6.04
CA PHE A 126 2.83 -0.71 7.37
C PHE A 126 2.83 -1.78 8.45
N VAL A 127 3.97 -1.95 9.08
CA VAL A 127 4.19 -2.89 10.17
C VAL A 127 4.10 -2.15 11.51
N ASP A 128 3.13 -2.51 12.36
CA ASP A 128 2.90 -1.85 13.66
C ASP A 128 4.18 -1.77 14.51
N PRO A 129 4.46 -0.69 15.25
CA PRO A 129 5.53 -0.66 16.25
C PRO A 129 5.37 -1.75 17.32
N GLY A 130 6.47 -2.19 17.93
CA GLY A 130 6.45 -3.27 18.94
C GLY A 130 5.56 -2.96 20.16
N SER A 131 5.46 -1.69 20.56
CA SER A 131 4.55 -1.21 21.61
C SER A 131 3.08 -1.49 21.29
N MET A 132 2.67 -1.27 20.04
CA MET A 132 1.32 -1.54 19.54
C MET A 132 1.03 -3.04 19.42
N VAL A 133 2.05 -3.86 19.10
CA VAL A 133 1.89 -5.32 19.12
C VAL A 133 1.69 -5.83 20.54
N LYS A 134 2.41 -5.25 21.52
CA LYS A 134 2.33 -5.62 22.94
C LYS A 134 0.99 -5.29 23.58
N SER A 135 0.37 -4.16 23.21
CA SER A 135 -0.91 -3.74 23.78
C SER A 135 -2.08 -4.68 23.44
N LYS A 136 -1.97 -5.42 22.32
CA LYS A 136 -3.01 -6.31 21.79
C LYS A 136 -3.17 -7.65 22.55
N LYS A 137 -2.55 -7.82 23.73
CA LYS A 137 -2.58 -8.99 24.64
C LYS A 137 -3.16 -10.26 24.01
N LYS A 138 -2.33 -11.03 23.30
CA LYS A 138 -2.75 -12.29 22.65
C LYS A 138 -2.22 -13.51 23.39
N LYS A 139 -2.96 -14.62 23.35
CA LYS A 139 -2.47 -15.93 23.79
C LYS A 139 -1.22 -16.30 22.98
N TRP A 140 -0.16 -16.75 23.65
CA TRP A 140 1.17 -17.00 23.06
C TRP A 140 1.78 -15.76 22.39
N GLY A 141 1.44 -14.56 22.88
CA GLY A 141 1.87 -13.29 22.32
C GLY A 141 3.18 -12.74 22.89
N ASP A 142 3.92 -13.54 23.67
CA ASP A 142 5.07 -13.07 24.45
C ASP A 142 6.28 -12.74 23.56
N ILE A 143 6.41 -13.43 22.42
CA ILE A 143 7.45 -13.16 21.43
C ILE A 143 6.99 -12.04 20.50
N ILE A 144 7.62 -10.87 20.64
CA ILE A 144 7.40 -9.72 19.77
C ILE A 144 8.64 -9.50 18.91
N LEU A 145 8.50 -9.72 17.61
CA LEU A 145 9.56 -9.49 16.64
C LEU A 145 9.82 -7.98 16.50
N PRO A 146 11.10 -7.57 16.48
CA PRO A 146 11.49 -6.21 16.12
C PRO A 146 10.83 -5.75 14.81
N GLN A 147 10.47 -4.47 14.72
CA GLN A 147 9.76 -3.93 13.54
C GLN A 147 10.59 -4.07 12.27
N ASN A 148 11.89 -3.79 12.33
CA ASN A 148 12.83 -3.98 11.23
C ASN A 148 12.91 -5.44 10.76
N LEU A 149 12.95 -6.41 11.68
CA LEU A 149 12.95 -7.83 11.33
C LEU A 149 11.66 -8.22 10.57
N ARG A 150 10.52 -7.66 10.96
CA ARG A 150 9.25 -7.92 10.25
C ARG A 150 9.23 -7.35 8.84
N TYR A 151 9.82 -6.17 8.61
CA TYR A 151 10.04 -5.66 7.24
C TYR A 151 11.03 -6.53 6.45
N GLU A 152 12.13 -6.94 7.07
CA GLU A 152 13.14 -7.80 6.45
C GLU A 152 12.54 -9.15 6.01
N LEU A 153 11.70 -9.77 6.85
CA LEU A 153 10.99 -11.00 6.52
C LEU A 153 10.10 -10.85 5.28
N PHE A 154 9.47 -9.69 5.07
CA PHE A 154 8.77 -9.40 3.81
C PHE A 154 9.76 -9.21 2.65
N TYR A 155 10.79 -8.38 2.84
CA TYR A 155 11.73 -8.03 1.78
C TYR A 155 12.52 -9.23 1.24
N LYS A 156 12.87 -10.21 2.09
CA LYS A 156 13.55 -11.44 1.68
C LYS A 156 12.70 -12.37 0.80
N VAL A 157 11.39 -12.14 0.70
CA VAL A 157 10.56 -12.87 -0.28
C VAL A 157 10.86 -12.32 -1.69
N PRO A 158 11.36 -13.14 -2.64
CA PRO A 158 11.79 -12.67 -3.96
C PRO A 158 10.70 -11.91 -4.73
N GLU A 159 9.45 -12.34 -4.59
CA GLU A 159 8.31 -11.66 -5.21
C GLU A 159 8.08 -10.27 -4.61
N ILE A 160 8.22 -10.10 -3.29
CA ILE A 160 8.05 -8.81 -2.63
C ILE A 160 9.19 -7.87 -3.01
N SER A 161 10.44 -8.34 -3.02
CA SER A 161 11.57 -7.50 -3.42
C SER A 161 11.45 -7.00 -4.87
N GLN A 162 10.93 -7.83 -5.79
CA GLN A 162 10.60 -7.41 -7.16
C GLN A 162 9.51 -6.33 -7.18
N LEU A 163 8.44 -6.49 -6.40
CA LEU A 163 7.38 -5.48 -6.32
C LEU A 163 7.87 -4.17 -5.69
N VAL A 164 8.78 -4.24 -4.71
CA VAL A 164 9.46 -3.06 -4.16
C VAL A 164 10.35 -2.38 -5.20
N ALA A 165 11.16 -3.15 -5.94
CA ALA A 165 12.03 -2.62 -6.99
C ALA A 165 11.23 -1.93 -8.12
N SER A 166 10.02 -2.44 -8.42
CA SER A 166 9.12 -1.83 -9.40
C SER A 166 8.39 -0.57 -8.91
N GLY A 167 8.54 -0.20 -7.64
CA GLY A 167 7.82 0.91 -7.03
C GLY A 167 6.37 0.58 -6.66
N TRP A 168 5.87 -0.63 -6.96
CA TRP A 168 4.50 -1.03 -6.68
C TRP A 168 4.19 -1.22 -5.20
N ILE A 169 5.14 -1.80 -4.44
CA ILE A 169 5.05 -1.91 -2.98
C ILE A 169 6.09 -0.98 -2.36
N GLN A 170 5.67 -0.21 -1.37
CA GLN A 170 6.55 0.59 -0.55
C GLN A 170 6.50 0.08 0.89
N LEU A 171 7.65 -0.25 1.44
CA LEU A 171 7.81 -0.58 2.85
C LEU A 171 8.14 0.73 3.58
N LEU A 172 7.14 1.35 4.20
CA LEU A 172 7.34 2.62 4.91
C LEU A 172 7.67 2.28 6.37
N VAL A 173 8.68 2.88 6.99
CA VAL A 173 9.02 2.72 8.42
C VAL A 173 8.65 3.97 9.21
N GLY A 174 8.45 3.86 10.52
CA GLY A 174 7.95 4.94 11.37
C GLY A 174 6.73 4.51 12.20
N ASP A 175 5.99 5.49 12.72
CA ASP A 175 4.70 5.30 13.39
C ASP A 175 3.51 5.58 12.44
N MET A 176 2.31 5.14 12.86
CA MET A 176 1.10 5.26 12.04
C MET A 176 0.71 6.72 11.75
N ASP A 177 0.87 7.61 12.73
CA ASP A 177 0.45 9.00 12.60
C ASP A 177 1.27 9.72 11.52
N ASN A 178 2.60 9.54 11.53
CA ASN A 178 3.48 10.10 10.52
C ASN A 178 3.29 9.45 9.15
N HIS A 179 2.96 8.16 9.11
CA HIS A 179 2.63 7.47 7.86
C HIS A 179 1.41 8.07 7.20
N ILE A 180 0.32 8.22 7.95
CA ILE A 180 -0.91 8.83 7.44
C ILE A 180 -0.63 10.26 6.99
N LYS A 181 0.11 11.08 7.76
CA LYS A 181 0.49 12.45 7.35
C LYS A 181 1.26 12.49 6.03
N VAL A 182 2.27 11.63 5.87
CA VAL A 182 3.07 11.57 4.64
C VAL A 182 2.23 11.08 3.46
N LEU A 183 1.42 10.03 3.64
CA LEU A 183 0.55 9.54 2.58
C LEU A 183 -0.52 10.56 2.19
N ARG A 184 -1.06 11.31 3.15
CA ARG A 184 -1.99 12.41 2.90
C ARG A 184 -1.36 13.55 2.13
N THR A 185 -0.20 14.01 2.59
CA THR A 185 0.59 15.01 1.86
C THR A 185 0.90 14.52 0.44
N THR A 186 1.19 13.24 0.26
CA THR A 186 1.40 12.63 -1.06
C THR A 186 0.14 12.71 -1.92
N THR A 187 -1.04 12.35 -1.40
CA THR A 187 -2.30 12.44 -2.14
C THR A 187 -2.70 13.88 -2.47
N ASP A 188 -2.43 14.82 -1.57
CA ASP A 188 -2.75 16.24 -1.79
C ASP A 188 -1.91 16.79 -2.93
N LEU A 189 -0.60 16.54 -2.93
CA LEU A 189 0.30 16.97 -4.01
C LEU A 189 -0.05 16.33 -5.37
N ILE A 190 -0.50 15.06 -5.37
CA ILE A 190 -0.98 14.38 -6.59
C ILE A 190 -2.28 15.03 -7.10
N SER A 191 -3.20 15.36 -6.19
CA SER A 191 -4.47 16.02 -6.52
C SER A 191 -4.25 17.43 -7.06
N GLU A 192 -3.34 18.19 -6.46
CA GLU A 192 -2.93 19.53 -6.93
C GLU A 192 -2.32 19.48 -8.33
N ALA A 193 -1.65 18.38 -8.68
CA ALA A 193 -1.14 18.13 -10.03
C ALA A 193 -2.23 17.69 -11.04
N GLY A 194 -3.51 17.63 -10.63
CA GLY A 194 -4.65 17.35 -11.50
C GLY A 194 -5.01 15.87 -11.66
N TYR A 195 -4.42 14.96 -10.85
CA TYR A 195 -4.74 13.55 -10.91
C TYR A 195 -5.78 13.14 -9.87
N ALA A 196 -6.76 12.33 -10.28
CA ALA A 196 -7.70 11.72 -9.34
C ALA A 196 -6.99 10.62 -8.52
N VAL A 197 -6.87 10.83 -7.22
CA VAL A 197 -6.16 9.97 -6.27
C VAL A 197 -7.00 9.81 -5.00
N LYS A 198 -6.89 8.65 -4.35
CA LYS A 198 -7.48 8.39 -3.04
C LYS A 198 -6.50 7.60 -2.18
N LEU A 199 -6.47 7.89 -0.89
CA LEU A 199 -5.86 7.03 0.11
C LEU A 199 -6.88 6.02 0.60
N VAL A 200 -6.61 4.73 0.35
CA VAL A 200 -7.50 3.62 0.67
C VAL A 200 -6.88 2.76 1.76
N GLY A 201 -7.58 2.58 2.88
CA GLY A 201 -7.15 1.68 3.96
C GLY A 201 -7.64 0.25 3.74
N LEU A 202 -6.74 -0.73 3.69
CA LEU A 202 -7.11 -2.15 3.66
C LEU A 202 -7.44 -2.65 5.06
N LEU A 203 -8.65 -3.20 5.23
CA LEU A 203 -9.09 -3.80 6.47
C LEU A 203 -9.21 -5.31 6.34
N GLY A 204 -8.84 -6.01 7.42
CA GLY A 204 -9.19 -7.43 7.57
C GLY A 204 -10.70 -7.60 7.75
N GLY A 205 -11.25 -8.74 7.30
CA GLY A 205 -12.66 -9.04 7.45
C GLY A 205 -13.15 -9.08 8.91
N ASP A 206 -12.24 -9.26 9.86
CA ASP A 206 -12.49 -9.22 11.31
C ASP A 206 -12.63 -7.79 11.89
N LYS A 207 -12.48 -6.75 11.06
CA LYS A 207 -12.61 -5.35 11.49
C LYS A 207 -14.00 -4.77 11.38
N LEU A 208 -14.88 -5.37 10.59
CA LEU A 208 -16.28 -4.97 10.53
C LEU A 208 -17.14 -6.16 10.89
N THR A 209 -18.25 -5.87 11.56
CA THR A 209 -19.22 -6.87 11.99
C THR A 209 -20.64 -6.33 11.92
N VAL A 210 -21.60 -7.22 11.76
CA VAL A 210 -23.04 -6.89 11.87
C VAL A 210 -23.45 -6.52 13.30
N GLU A 211 -22.60 -6.80 14.30
CA GLU A 211 -22.94 -6.63 15.71
C GLU A 211 -22.56 -5.25 16.26
N THR A 212 -21.51 -4.63 15.71
CA THR A 212 -20.96 -3.37 16.23
C THR A 212 -20.69 -2.35 15.14
N ALA A 213 -20.83 -1.09 15.51
CA ALA A 213 -20.66 0.01 14.58
C ALA A 213 -19.15 0.30 14.33
N PRO A 214 -18.72 0.77 13.14
CA PRO A 214 -17.29 0.77 12.75
C PRO A 214 -16.31 1.56 13.65
N HIS A 215 -16.81 2.55 14.40
CA HIS A 215 -15.98 3.31 15.35
C HIS A 215 -15.68 2.56 16.65
N LEU A 216 -16.41 1.47 16.94
CA LEU A 216 -16.22 0.62 18.12
C LEU A 216 -15.36 -0.59 17.79
N HIS A 217 -14.93 -1.31 18.82
CA HIS A 217 -14.26 -2.59 18.66
C HIS A 217 -15.16 -3.59 17.90
N PRO A 218 -14.65 -4.39 16.96
CA PRO A 218 -13.24 -4.57 16.58
C PRO A 218 -12.69 -3.59 15.53
N GLY A 219 -13.54 -2.72 14.97
CA GLY A 219 -13.19 -1.79 13.90
C GLY A 219 -12.22 -0.71 14.33
N ASN A 220 -12.62 0.08 15.34
CA ASN A 220 -11.89 1.27 15.78
C ASN A 220 -11.42 2.11 14.59
N LEU A 221 -12.26 2.31 13.57
CA LEU A 221 -11.83 2.90 12.29
C LEU A 221 -11.22 4.31 12.42
N GLN A 222 -11.52 5.00 13.52
CA GLN A 222 -10.92 6.31 13.83
C GLN A 222 -9.39 6.24 14.06
N GLU A 223 -8.88 5.10 14.53
CA GLU A 223 -7.44 4.89 14.79
C GLU A 223 -6.61 4.74 13.51
N TRP A 224 -7.26 4.50 12.36
CA TRP A 224 -6.59 4.24 11.08
C TRP A 224 -6.41 5.50 10.24
N GLY A 225 -6.57 6.67 10.88
CA GLY A 225 -6.41 8.00 10.29
C GLY A 225 -7.56 8.38 9.35
N PRO A 226 -7.64 9.66 8.92
CA PRO A 226 -8.58 10.03 7.88
C PRO A 226 -8.09 9.41 6.56
N VAL A 227 -8.51 8.18 6.23
CA VAL A 227 -8.44 7.62 4.86
C VAL A 227 -9.70 8.03 4.10
N ASP A 228 -9.65 8.05 2.77
CA ASP A 228 -10.81 8.46 1.95
C ASP A 228 -11.84 7.32 1.93
N GLU A 229 -11.31 6.10 1.82
CA GLU A 229 -12.08 4.89 1.68
C GLU A 229 -11.42 3.75 2.45
N PHE A 230 -12.22 2.80 2.91
CA PHE A 230 -11.75 1.51 3.39
C PHE A 230 -12.09 0.43 2.37
N LEU A 231 -11.19 -0.52 2.16
CA LEU A 231 -11.40 -1.65 1.27
C LEU A 231 -11.36 -2.95 2.07
N ILE A 232 -12.37 -3.79 1.86
CA ILE A 232 -12.49 -5.12 2.45
C ILE A 232 -12.76 -6.13 1.34
N ILE A 233 -12.15 -7.31 1.47
CA ILE A 233 -12.34 -8.43 0.55
C ILE A 233 -12.65 -9.69 1.36
N ASN A 234 -13.57 -10.53 0.90
CA ASN A 234 -13.80 -11.86 1.50
C ASN A 234 -13.00 -12.99 0.81
N ALA A 235 -12.34 -12.68 -0.31
CA ALA A 235 -11.55 -13.63 -1.10
C ALA A 235 -10.39 -14.27 -0.32
N ARG A 236 -9.84 -13.57 0.67
CA ARG A 236 -8.71 -14.06 1.50
C ARG A 236 -9.11 -14.48 2.90
N ARG A 237 -10.19 -13.91 3.45
CA ARG A 237 -10.70 -14.19 4.78
C ARG A 237 -12.20 -13.90 4.81
N PRO A 238 -13.04 -14.78 5.36
CA PRO A 238 -14.48 -14.53 5.44
C PRO A 238 -14.80 -13.29 6.26
N VAL A 239 -15.95 -12.70 5.95
CA VAL A 239 -16.61 -11.64 6.73
C VAL A 239 -17.89 -12.20 7.31
N ASP A 240 -18.36 -11.64 8.42
CA ASP A 240 -19.61 -12.08 9.06
C ASP A 240 -20.85 -11.44 8.41
N PHE A 241 -20.71 -10.37 7.64
CA PHE A 241 -21.83 -9.66 7.00
C PHE A 241 -22.10 -10.13 5.56
N PHE A 242 -21.42 -11.15 5.06
CA PHE A 242 -21.67 -11.72 3.74
C PHE A 242 -21.25 -13.19 3.65
N ASP A 243 -22.22 -14.08 3.44
CA ASP A 243 -21.99 -15.48 3.09
C ASP A 243 -22.29 -15.73 1.60
N PRO A 244 -21.26 -15.96 0.75
CA PRO A 244 -21.46 -16.17 -0.68
C PRO A 244 -22.32 -17.39 -1.01
N LYS A 245 -22.50 -18.34 -0.09
CA LYS A 245 -23.33 -19.54 -0.33
C LYS A 245 -24.82 -19.29 -0.21
N THR A 246 -25.20 -18.29 0.58
CA THR A 246 -26.60 -18.09 0.99
C THR A 246 -27.11 -16.67 0.72
N GLU A 247 -26.20 -15.72 0.46
CA GLU A 247 -26.51 -14.30 0.33
C GLU A 247 -26.02 -13.74 -1.01
N ASN A 248 -26.86 -12.95 -1.69
CA ASN A 248 -26.49 -12.20 -2.89
C ASN A 248 -26.18 -10.72 -2.60
N VAL A 249 -26.48 -10.27 -1.39
CA VAL A 249 -26.32 -8.89 -0.93
C VAL A 249 -25.72 -8.93 0.48
N PRO A 250 -24.71 -8.11 0.78
CA PRO A 250 -24.16 -8.03 2.12
C PRO A 250 -25.20 -7.50 3.12
N ARG A 251 -25.18 -8.03 4.35
CA ARG A 251 -25.97 -7.53 5.47
C ARG A 251 -25.51 -6.12 5.85
N ASP A 252 -26.47 -5.25 6.13
CA ASP A 252 -26.18 -3.85 6.49
C ASP A 252 -25.38 -3.77 7.80
N LEU A 253 -24.41 -2.87 7.84
CA LEU A 253 -23.57 -2.66 9.02
C LEU A 253 -24.17 -1.58 9.93
N PRO A 254 -24.15 -1.78 11.27
CA PRO A 254 -24.63 -0.77 12.21
C PRO A 254 -23.94 0.59 12.01
N GLY A 255 -24.74 1.65 11.93
CA GLY A 255 -24.23 3.02 11.76
C GLY A 255 -23.58 3.31 10.40
N CYS A 256 -23.84 2.48 9.41
CA CYS A 256 -23.55 2.74 8.00
C CYS A 256 -24.85 2.99 7.21
N THR A 257 -24.73 3.55 6.01
CA THR A 257 -25.82 3.50 5.03
C THR A 257 -26.05 2.08 4.55
N LYS A 258 -27.19 1.81 3.90
CA LYS A 258 -27.39 0.55 3.18
C LYS A 258 -26.32 0.33 2.11
N TRP A 259 -26.01 -0.93 1.85
CA TRP A 259 -25.12 -1.31 0.77
C TRP A 259 -25.70 -0.92 -0.60
N LYS A 260 -24.85 -0.36 -1.46
CA LYS A 260 -25.14 -0.04 -2.86
C LYS A 260 -24.19 -0.81 -3.75
N ARG A 261 -24.73 -1.51 -4.73
CA ARG A 261 -23.93 -2.20 -5.74
C ARG A 261 -23.22 -1.15 -6.61
N GLY A 262 -21.90 -1.27 -6.73
CA GLY A 262 -21.11 -0.44 -7.63
C GLY A 262 -21.32 -0.89 -9.07
N MET A 263 -21.32 0.08 -10.00
CA MET A 263 -21.31 -0.17 -11.43
C MET A 263 -19.86 -0.06 -11.92
N ASP A 264 -19.00 -1.04 -11.61
CA ASP A 264 -17.71 -1.11 -12.30
C ASP A 264 -17.96 -1.82 -13.65
N LYS A 265 -17.45 -1.23 -14.76
CA LYS A 265 -17.67 -1.69 -16.15
C LYS A 265 -17.12 -3.11 -16.47
N CYS A 266 -16.65 -3.84 -15.46
CA CYS A 266 -16.16 -5.21 -15.61
C CYS A 266 -17.27 -6.26 -15.47
N ASP A 267 -18.46 -5.88 -14.98
CA ASP A 267 -19.53 -6.82 -14.63
C ASP A 267 -20.27 -7.46 -15.85
N ASP A 268 -19.90 -7.12 -17.10
CA ASP A 268 -20.62 -7.54 -18.32
C ASP A 268 -20.01 -8.74 -19.07
N LYS A 269 -19.00 -9.44 -18.52
CA LYS A 269 -18.41 -10.61 -19.18
C LYS A 269 -18.33 -11.82 -18.25
N GLU A 270 -19.31 -12.72 -18.35
CA GLU A 270 -19.42 -14.00 -17.63
C GLU A 270 -18.29 -15.03 -17.90
N GLU A 271 -17.19 -14.65 -18.55
CA GLU A 271 -16.11 -15.57 -18.95
C GLU A 271 -14.80 -15.32 -18.16
N ASN A 272 -14.84 -15.58 -16.84
CA ASN A 272 -13.76 -16.04 -15.94
C ASN A 272 -13.94 -15.51 -14.50
N ILE A 273 -14.91 -16.06 -13.76
CA ILE A 273 -15.26 -15.66 -12.38
C ILE A 273 -14.05 -15.76 -11.40
N ASP A 274 -13.09 -16.66 -11.65
CA ASP A 274 -11.94 -16.85 -10.75
C ASP A 274 -10.87 -15.73 -10.84
N ASN A 275 -10.88 -14.93 -11.91
CA ASN A 275 -9.90 -13.85 -12.12
C ASN A 275 -10.43 -12.44 -11.81
N GLU A 276 -11.68 -12.32 -11.42
CA GLU A 276 -12.29 -11.03 -11.10
C GLU A 276 -12.02 -10.59 -9.66
N ALA A 277 -12.00 -9.27 -9.44
CA ALA A 277 -11.85 -8.64 -8.14
C ALA A 277 -13.10 -8.77 -7.25
N GLY A 278 -14.12 -9.53 -7.66
CA GLY A 278 -15.40 -9.65 -6.96
C GLY A 278 -16.32 -8.43 -7.15
N PHE A 279 -17.61 -8.62 -6.89
CA PHE A 279 -18.63 -7.59 -7.05
C PHE A 279 -18.41 -6.45 -6.07
N LEU A 280 -18.44 -5.21 -6.56
CA LEU A 280 -18.30 -4.03 -5.73
C LEU A 280 -19.60 -3.72 -4.98
N TRP A 281 -19.48 -3.61 -3.66
CA TRP A 281 -20.50 -3.04 -2.78
C TRP A 281 -19.91 -1.85 -2.03
N THR A 282 -20.72 -0.82 -1.83
CA THR A 282 -20.31 0.39 -1.12
C THR A 282 -21.33 0.80 -0.08
N CYS A 283 -20.86 1.23 1.09
CA CYS A 283 -21.67 1.92 2.09
C CYS A 283 -20.86 3.07 2.71
N GLN A 284 -21.52 4.01 3.38
CA GLN A 284 -20.85 5.12 4.05
C GLN A 284 -20.93 4.95 5.57
N ALA A 285 -19.79 5.05 6.25
CA ALA A 285 -19.71 4.96 7.71
C ALA A 285 -20.09 6.30 8.36
N LEU A 286 -21.35 6.45 8.77
CA LEU A 286 -21.92 7.76 9.16
C LEU A 286 -21.37 8.34 10.48
N ILE A 287 -20.82 7.47 11.31
CA ILE A 287 -20.36 7.75 12.68
C ILE A 287 -18.84 7.84 12.81
N VAL A 288 -18.11 7.57 11.72
CA VAL A 288 -16.65 7.73 11.67
C VAL A 288 -16.36 9.15 11.16
N PRO A 289 -15.49 9.93 11.80
CA PRO A 289 -15.08 11.26 11.32
C PRO A 289 -14.65 11.21 9.85
N GLY A 290 -15.05 12.21 9.06
CA GLY A 290 -14.85 12.24 7.61
C GLY A 290 -15.86 11.40 6.81
N LYS A 291 -16.70 10.58 7.48
CA LYS A 291 -17.72 9.72 6.86
C LYS A 291 -17.18 8.91 5.67
N PRO A 292 -16.09 8.13 5.87
CA PRO A 292 -15.42 7.42 4.80
C PRO A 292 -16.34 6.40 4.13
N ILE A 293 -16.06 6.11 2.86
CA ILE A 293 -16.74 5.07 2.10
C ILE A 293 -16.09 3.73 2.43
N ILE A 294 -16.90 2.72 2.78
CA ILE A 294 -16.46 1.34 2.89
C ILE A 294 -16.79 0.64 1.58
N GLN A 295 -15.76 0.12 0.93
CA GLN A 295 -15.84 -0.74 -0.24
C GLN A 295 -15.70 -2.19 0.19
N PHE A 296 -16.63 -3.02 -0.23
CA PHE A 296 -16.57 -4.46 -0.08
C PHE A 296 -16.52 -5.12 -1.46
N ARG A 297 -15.48 -5.90 -1.71
CA ARG A 297 -15.35 -6.72 -2.91
C ARG A 297 -15.81 -8.15 -2.58
N ALA A 298 -17.05 -8.44 -2.96
CA ALA A 298 -17.71 -9.71 -2.71
C ALA A 298 -17.25 -10.75 -3.74
N SER A 299 -16.40 -11.67 -3.29
CA SER A 299 -16.02 -12.88 -4.02
C SER A 299 -16.95 -14.04 -3.67
N GLN A 300 -17.32 -14.82 -4.68
CA GLN A 300 -18.07 -16.05 -4.50
C GLN A 300 -17.20 -17.18 -3.92
N ASN A 301 -15.90 -17.12 -4.18
CA ASN A 301 -14.92 -18.09 -3.70
C ASN A 301 -14.04 -17.45 -2.61
N SER A 302 -13.90 -18.12 -1.47
CA SER A 302 -12.89 -17.77 -0.46
C SER A 302 -11.69 -18.70 -0.58
N ALA A 303 -10.54 -18.16 -0.95
CA ALA A 303 -9.28 -18.88 -1.09
C ALA A 303 -8.42 -18.78 0.17
N SER A 304 -9.05 -18.82 1.35
CA SER A 304 -8.34 -18.86 2.63
C SER A 304 -7.36 -20.05 2.65
N ASN A 305 -6.11 -19.79 2.99
CA ASN A 305 -5.08 -20.83 3.06
C ASN A 305 -5.02 -21.53 4.43
N GLY A 306 -6.01 -21.29 5.30
CA GLY A 306 -6.10 -21.92 6.64
C GLY A 306 -5.01 -21.49 7.62
N VAL A 307 -4.16 -20.52 7.27
CA VAL A 307 -3.03 -20.09 8.11
C VAL A 307 -3.54 -19.28 9.29
N SER A 308 -3.25 -19.76 10.51
CA SER A 308 -3.63 -19.11 11.77
C SER A 308 -2.42 -18.49 12.45
N SER A 309 -2.42 -17.16 12.63
CA SER A 309 -1.37 -16.47 13.38
C SER A 309 -1.29 -16.95 14.83
N THR A 310 -2.41 -17.39 15.42
CA THR A 310 -2.42 -17.97 16.78
C THR A 310 -1.66 -19.29 16.82
N LYS A 311 -1.85 -20.17 15.83
CA LYS A 311 -1.12 -21.44 15.77
C LYS A 311 0.37 -21.23 15.50
N ILE A 312 0.72 -20.28 14.64
CA ILE A 312 2.12 -19.90 14.40
C ILE A 312 2.78 -19.44 15.70
N ARG A 313 2.13 -18.53 16.44
CA ARG A 313 2.62 -18.04 17.74
C ARG A 313 2.79 -19.16 18.76
N GLN A 314 1.84 -20.09 18.82
CA GLN A 314 1.97 -21.27 19.66
C GLN A 314 3.27 -22.04 19.33
N ILE A 315 3.55 -22.30 18.06
CA ILE A 315 4.77 -23.01 17.63
C ILE A 315 6.02 -22.20 18.02
N MET A 316 6.04 -20.90 17.75
CA MET A 316 7.17 -20.01 18.10
C MET A 316 7.47 -20.01 19.61
N THR A 317 6.45 -20.16 20.46
CA THR A 317 6.60 -20.16 21.91
C THR A 317 6.93 -21.55 22.46
N GLU A 318 6.24 -22.58 22.01
CA GLU A 318 6.21 -23.89 22.68
C GLU A 318 7.06 -24.98 22.00
N ALA A 319 7.28 -24.91 20.68
CA ALA A 319 8.00 -25.97 19.97
C ALA A 319 9.49 -25.99 20.33
N LEU A 320 10.11 -27.16 20.30
CA LEU A 320 11.56 -27.32 20.48
C LEU A 320 12.33 -26.69 19.31
N ASP A 321 13.58 -26.26 19.54
CA ASP A 321 14.40 -25.59 18.52
C ASP A 321 14.53 -26.41 17.23
N GLN A 322 14.69 -27.74 17.37
CA GLN A 322 14.78 -28.69 16.25
C GLN A 322 13.47 -28.87 15.46
N GLU A 323 12.33 -28.50 16.03
CA GLU A 323 10.99 -28.65 15.43
C GLU A 323 10.48 -27.35 14.81
N LEU A 324 11.14 -26.21 15.10
CA LEU A 324 10.70 -24.88 14.65
C LEU A 324 10.57 -24.80 13.13
N MET A 325 11.58 -25.29 12.41
CA MET A 325 11.60 -25.23 10.95
C MET A 325 10.43 -26.00 10.34
N GLU A 326 10.26 -27.27 10.73
CA GLU A 326 9.19 -28.12 10.23
C GLU A 326 7.80 -27.57 10.57
N GLY A 327 7.63 -27.05 11.80
CA GLY A 327 6.38 -26.46 12.23
C GLY A 327 5.98 -25.20 11.46
N LEU A 328 6.97 -24.39 11.04
CA LEU A 328 6.76 -23.04 10.50
C LEU A 328 6.87 -22.93 8.97
N LYS A 329 7.57 -23.84 8.28
CA LYS A 329 7.96 -23.69 6.85
C LYS A 329 6.82 -23.34 5.89
N ASP A 330 5.66 -23.99 6.03
CA ASP A 330 4.52 -23.76 5.13
C ASP A 330 3.59 -22.63 5.61
N LYS A 331 3.92 -21.99 6.73
CA LYS A 331 3.04 -21.02 7.41
C LYS A 331 3.65 -19.63 7.36
N VAL A 332 4.95 -19.50 7.63
CA VAL A 332 5.67 -18.24 7.72
C VAL A 332 6.35 -17.91 6.39
N ILE A 333 6.54 -16.63 6.09
CA ILE A 333 7.39 -16.20 4.97
C ILE A 333 8.82 -15.98 5.46
N SER A 334 9.81 -16.30 4.63
CA SER A 334 11.24 -16.16 4.99
C SER A 334 11.54 -16.89 6.31
N VAL A 335 11.08 -18.15 6.39
CA VAL A 335 11.04 -18.94 7.63
C VAL A 335 12.43 -19.17 8.21
N GLU A 336 13.45 -19.34 7.37
CA GLU A 336 14.82 -19.58 7.76
C GLU A 336 15.33 -18.43 8.65
N LEU A 337 15.10 -17.19 8.21
CA LEU A 337 15.46 -15.98 8.95
C LEU A 337 14.72 -15.88 10.28
N LEU A 338 13.43 -16.25 10.32
CA LEU A 338 12.67 -16.27 11.57
C LEU A 338 13.22 -17.31 12.56
N VAL A 339 13.49 -18.53 12.08
CA VAL A 339 13.97 -19.64 12.92
C VAL A 339 15.35 -19.32 13.47
N GLU A 340 16.25 -18.80 12.65
CA GLU A 340 17.57 -18.33 13.10
C GLU A 340 17.44 -17.30 14.22
N TRP A 341 16.61 -16.28 14.02
CA TRP A 341 16.37 -15.26 15.03
C TRP A 341 15.79 -15.85 16.33
N LEU A 342 14.81 -16.76 16.24
CA LEU A 342 14.19 -17.41 17.39
C LEU A 342 15.20 -18.19 18.23
N ILE A 343 16.07 -18.98 17.58
CA ILE A 343 17.10 -19.77 18.27
C ILE A 343 18.07 -18.85 19.00
N ILE A 344 18.53 -17.78 18.35
CA ILE A 344 19.43 -16.79 18.96
C ILE A 344 18.78 -16.15 20.20
N GLN A 345 17.50 -15.74 20.11
CA GLN A 345 16.81 -15.14 21.25
C GLN A 345 16.62 -16.11 22.41
N ARG A 346 16.27 -17.37 22.11
CA ARG A 346 16.09 -18.41 23.14
C ARG A 346 17.40 -18.71 23.87
N ASN A 347 18.52 -18.77 23.15
CA ASN A 347 19.84 -18.97 23.77
C ASN A 347 20.24 -17.81 24.67
N LYS A 348 20.05 -16.55 24.24
CA LYS A 348 20.27 -15.36 25.08
C LYS A 348 19.44 -15.39 26.36
N ASN A 349 18.19 -15.83 26.27
CA ASN A 349 17.31 -15.93 27.43
C ASN A 349 17.78 -17.03 28.41
N ARG A 350 18.24 -18.18 27.91
CA ARG A 350 18.81 -19.28 28.73
C ARG A 350 20.07 -18.83 29.47
N GLU A 351 21.00 -18.17 28.77
CA GLU A 351 22.22 -17.61 29.39
C GLU A 351 21.87 -16.61 30.51
N SER A 352 20.90 -15.71 30.26
CA SER A 352 20.47 -14.73 31.27
C SER A 352 19.72 -15.33 32.47
N SER A 353 19.11 -16.51 32.32
CA SER A 353 18.45 -17.21 33.43
C SER A 353 19.46 -17.98 34.28
N ASP A 354 20.49 -18.53 33.66
CA ASP A 354 21.56 -19.25 34.37
C ASP A 354 22.36 -18.26 35.23
N ASP A 355 22.72 -17.09 34.69
CA ASP A 355 23.40 -16.02 35.46
C ASP A 355 22.59 -15.51 36.67
N LYS A 356 21.26 -15.55 36.58
CA LYS A 356 20.36 -15.20 37.71
C LYS A 356 20.16 -16.32 38.71
N ALA A 357 20.45 -17.57 38.35
CA ALA A 357 20.38 -18.70 39.27
C ALA A 357 21.66 -18.86 40.11
N PHE A 358 22.76 -18.20 39.73
CA PHE A 358 24.04 -18.18 40.43
C PHE A 358 24.28 -16.96 41.33
N LEU A 359 23.34 -15.99 41.34
CA LEU A 359 23.30 -14.84 42.27
C LEU A 359 22.23 -15.06 43.33
#